data_AF-A0A840I1S2-F1
#
_entry.id   AF-A0A840I1S2-F1
#
_cell.length_a   1.000
_cell.length_b   1.000
_cell.length_c   1.000
_cell.angle_alpha   90.00
_cell.angle_beta   90.00
_cell.angle_gamma   90.00
#
_symmetry.space_group_name_H-M   'P 1'
#
loop_
_entity.id
_entity.type
_entity.pdbx_description
1 polymer ?
#
loop_
_entity_poly.entity_id
_entity_poly.type
_entity_poly.pdbx_seq_one_letter_code
_entity_poly.pdbx_strand_id
1 'polypeptide(L)'
;MLPNPSLLGLASAMARHAGHVHAVTADNVARADMRGAKAKEAARFGDALRGEPLQAKESRNPISLDSQLVRMAQNAGRHDAAITVWTKTLDLMRLAAGSPR
;
A
#
# COMPACT_ATOMS: atom_id res chain seq x y z
N MET A 1 -14.25 -19.07 -19.29
CA MET A 1 -12.98 -19.11 -18.53
C MET A 1 -13.04 -18.00 -17.49
N LEU A 2 -12.88 -18.33 -16.20
CA LEU A 2 -12.86 -17.32 -15.13
C LEU A 2 -11.59 -16.44 -15.29
N PRO A 3 -11.63 -15.13 -14.99
CA PRO A 3 -10.41 -14.33 -14.85
C PRO A 3 -9.49 -14.98 -13.81
N ASN A 4 -8.19 -15.02 -14.09
CA ASN A 4 -7.22 -15.77 -13.28
C ASN A 4 -7.29 -15.33 -11.79
N PRO A 5 -7.55 -16.23 -10.82
CA PRO A 5 -7.61 -15.88 -9.39
C PRO A 5 -6.31 -15.23 -8.89
N SER A 6 -5.19 -15.47 -9.59
CA SER A 6 -3.92 -14.80 -9.32
C SER A 6 -3.98 -13.28 -9.52
N LEU A 7 -4.80 -12.75 -10.44
CA LEU A 7 -4.85 -11.32 -10.74
C LEU A 7 -5.58 -10.53 -9.64
N LEU A 8 -6.71 -11.06 -9.14
CA LEU A 8 -7.40 -10.45 -8.00
C LEU A 8 -6.55 -10.54 -6.74
N GLY A 9 -5.87 -11.67 -6.52
CA GLY A 9 -4.92 -11.82 -5.42
C GLY A 9 -3.79 -10.79 -5.50
N LEU A 10 -3.20 -10.62 -6.68
CA LEU A 10 -2.15 -9.62 -6.93
C LEU A 10 -2.66 -8.20 -6.69
N ALA A 11 -3.81 -7.84 -7.24
CA ALA A 11 -4.40 -6.51 -7.08
C ALA A 11 -4.76 -6.21 -5.61
N SER A 12 -5.28 -7.21 -4.89
CA SER A 12 -5.54 -7.09 -3.44
C SER A 12 -4.25 -6.90 -2.64
N ALA A 13 -3.20 -7.66 -2.95
CA ALA A 13 -1.88 -7.50 -2.35
C ALA A 13 -1.29 -6.11 -2.62
N MET A 14 -1.46 -5.59 -3.84
CA MET A 14 -1.05 -4.23 -4.20
C MET A 14 -1.78 -3.17 -3.40
N ALA A 15 -3.11 -3.26 -3.29
CA ALA A 15 -3.91 -2.32 -2.52
C ALA A 15 -3.51 -2.32 -1.03
N ARG A 16 -3.38 -3.50 -0.41
CA ARG A 16 -2.93 -3.66 0.98
C ARG A 16 -1.54 -3.07 1.21
N HIS A 17 -0.58 -3.41 0.33
CA HIS A 17 0.79 -2.89 0.42
C HIS A 17 0.84 -1.37 0.23
N ALA A 18 0.16 -0.83 -0.78
CA ALA A 18 0.14 0.60 -1.04
C ALA A 18 -0.48 1.38 0.13
N GLY A 19 -1.56 0.85 0.74
CA GLY A 19 -2.17 1.42 1.94
C GLY A 19 -1.22 1.39 3.13
N HIS A 20 -0.50 0.29 3.33
CA HIS A 20 0.51 0.19 4.38
C HIS A 20 1.65 1.20 4.19
N VAL A 21 2.21 1.29 2.98
CA VAL A 21 3.29 2.25 2.66
C VAL A 21 2.82 3.69 2.89
N HIS A 22 1.59 4.02 2.46
CA HIS A 22 1.01 5.33 2.68
C HIS A 22 0.88 5.65 4.18
N ALA A 23 0.33 4.72 4.97
CA ALA A 23 0.16 4.89 6.42
C ALA A 23 1.50 5.07 7.15
N VAL A 24 2.52 4.29 6.79
CA VAL A 24 3.87 4.41 7.38
C VAL A 24 4.50 5.76 7.04
N THR A 25 4.31 6.23 5.80
CA THR A 25 4.82 7.53 5.38
C THR A 25 4.11 8.66 6.13
N ALA A 26 2.79 8.56 6.32
CA ALA A 26 2.02 9.52 7.10
C ALA A 26 2.46 9.56 8.57
N ASP A 27 2.73 8.41 9.20
CA ASP A 27 3.29 8.34 10.56
C ASP A 27 4.66 9.02 10.65
N ASN A 28 5.53 8.82 9.64
CA ASN A 28 6.81 9.51 9.59
C ASN A 28 6.64 11.03 9.47
N VAL A 29 5.71 11.53 8.63
CA VAL A 29 5.42 12.97 8.51
C VAL A 29 4.92 13.53 9.83
N ALA A 30 3.96 12.86 10.49
CA ALA A 30 3.40 13.31 11.76
C ALA A 30 4.43 13.39 12.90
N ARG A 31 5.48 12.56 12.83
CA ARG A 31 6.56 12.51 13.82
C ARG A 31 7.79 13.33 13.42
N ALA A 32 7.78 14.01 12.28
CA ALA A 32 8.96 14.66 11.72
C ALA A 32 9.53 15.77 12.63
N ASP A 33 8.66 16.46 13.39
CA ASP A 33 9.07 17.53 14.30
C ASP A 33 9.54 17.01 15.67
N MET A 34 9.42 15.70 15.93
CA MET A 34 9.87 15.10 17.19
C MET A 34 11.40 14.96 17.19
N ARG A 35 12.04 15.52 18.21
CA ARG A 35 13.50 15.47 18.37
C ARG A 35 14.02 14.03 18.38
N GLY A 36 14.94 13.71 17.47
CA GLY A 36 15.60 12.40 17.40
C GLY A 36 14.74 11.27 16.83
N ALA A 37 13.58 11.59 16.23
CA ALA A 37 12.71 10.57 15.66
C ALA A 37 13.34 9.90 14.42
N LYS A 38 13.31 8.57 14.42
CA LYS A 38 13.77 7.73 13.31
C LYS A 38 12.60 7.36 12.41
N ALA A 39 12.88 7.31 11.10
CA ALA A 39 11.89 6.94 10.12
C ALA A 39 11.52 5.46 10.28
N LYS A 40 10.29 5.11 9.93
CA LYS A 40 9.88 3.73 9.74
C LYS A 40 9.91 3.39 8.26
N GLU A 41 10.33 2.17 7.96
CA GLU A 41 10.26 1.54 6.65
C GLU A 41 9.06 0.61 6.60
N ALA A 42 8.27 0.74 5.54
CA ALA A 42 7.12 -0.12 5.31
C ALA A 42 7.54 -1.56 5.02
N ALA A 43 6.64 -2.50 5.31
CA ALA A 43 6.77 -3.91 4.92
C ALA A 43 6.94 -4.05 3.41
N ARG A 44 7.58 -5.15 2.97
CA ARG A 44 7.85 -5.38 1.56
C ARG A 44 6.57 -5.84 0.86
N PHE A 45 6.46 -5.55 -0.44
CA PHE A 45 5.35 -6.04 -1.26
C PHE A 45 5.20 -7.57 -1.21
N GLY A 46 6.32 -8.31 -1.18
CA GLY A 46 6.30 -9.78 -1.07
C GLY A 46 5.60 -10.30 0.19
N ASP A 47 5.60 -9.52 1.29
CA ASP A 47 4.89 -9.87 2.52
C ASP A 47 3.38 -9.76 2.30
N ALA A 48 2.92 -8.68 1.65
CA ALA A 48 1.51 -8.52 1.28
C ALA A 48 1.03 -9.60 0.30
N LEU A 49 1.88 -9.99 -0.65
CA LEU A 49 1.58 -11.04 -1.62
C LEU A 49 1.43 -12.41 -0.97
N ARG A 50 2.24 -12.72 0.05
CA ARG A 50 2.11 -13.95 0.85
C ARG A 50 0.98 -13.89 1.88
N GLY A 51 0.34 -12.73 2.05
CA GLY A 51 -0.70 -12.52 3.06
C GLY A 51 -0.15 -12.32 4.49
N GLU A 52 1.15 -12.08 4.62
CA GLU A 52 1.81 -11.87 5.91
C GLU A 52 1.37 -10.55 6.58
N PRO A 53 1.47 -10.45 7.91
CA PRO A 53 1.26 -9.19 8.62
C PRO A 53 2.21 -8.10 8.12
N LEU A 54 1.64 -6.95 7.73
CA LEU A 54 2.43 -5.80 7.26
C LEU A 54 2.88 -4.97 8.46
N GLN A 55 4.14 -5.19 8.88
CA GLN A 55 4.74 -4.50 10.00
C GLN A 55 5.83 -3.54 9.54
N ALA A 56 5.72 -2.29 9.96
CA ALA A 56 6.73 -1.28 9.71
C ALA A 56 7.95 -1.53 10.62
N LYS A 57 9.15 -1.38 10.07
CA LYS A 57 10.41 -1.56 10.79
C LYS A 57 11.08 -0.22 11.00
N GLU A 58 11.78 -0.05 12.12
CA GLU A 58 12.54 1.18 12.35
C GLU A 58 13.74 1.24 11.40
N SER A 59 13.91 2.39 10.75
CA SER A 59 15.05 2.70 9.89
C SER A 59 16.22 3.19 10.73
N ARG A 60 17.42 3.02 10.21
CA ARG A 60 18.63 3.64 10.78
C ARG A 60 18.71 5.15 10.54
N ASN A 61 17.89 5.66 9.62
CA ASN A 61 17.93 7.06 9.21
C ASN A 61 16.95 7.93 10.01
N PRO A 62 17.33 9.17 10.35
CA PRO A 62 16.40 10.14 10.94
C PRO A 62 15.29 10.51 9.95
N ILE A 63 14.17 11.01 10.45
CA ILE A 63 13.10 11.55 9.60
C ILE A 63 13.56 12.86 8.96
N SER A 64 13.43 12.98 7.64
CA SER A 64 13.54 14.23 6.91
C SER A 64 12.16 14.62 6.36
N LEU A 65 11.59 15.71 6.87
CA LEU A 65 10.22 16.13 6.55
C LEU A 65 10.00 16.29 5.05
N ASP A 66 10.86 17.05 4.36
CA ASP A 66 10.74 17.30 2.91
C ASP A 66 10.72 15.99 2.11
N SER A 67 11.63 15.07 2.45
CA SER A 67 11.71 13.77 1.78
C SER A 67 10.46 12.92 2.03
N GLN A 68 9.87 13.00 3.23
CA GLN A 68 8.67 12.26 3.58
C GLN A 68 7.42 12.87 2.93
N LEU A 69 7.34 14.20 2.80
CA LEU A 69 6.22 14.87 2.12
C LEU A 69 6.17 14.49 0.63
N VAL A 70 7.32 14.49 -0.06
CA VAL A 70 7.40 14.04 -1.46
C VAL A 70 6.98 12.57 -1.58
N ARG A 71 7.48 11.72 -0.68
CA ARG A 71 7.08 10.30 -0.64
C ARG A 71 5.59 10.13 -0.35
N MET A 72 5.02 10.93 0.55
CA MET A 72 3.61 10.87 0.92
C MET A 72 2.72 11.18 -0.29
N ALA A 73 3.01 12.24 -1.03
CA ALA A 73 2.28 12.59 -2.25
C ALA A 73 2.34 11.47 -3.31
N GLN A 74 3.53 10.91 -3.55
CA GLN A 74 3.69 9.78 -4.45
C GLN A 74 2.92 8.54 -3.98
N ASN A 75 2.97 8.25 -2.69
CA ASN A 75 2.30 7.10 -2.10
C ASN A 75 0.78 7.24 -2.08
N ALA A 76 0.25 8.47 -1.97
CA ALA A 76 -1.17 8.76 -2.15
C ALA A 76 -1.65 8.34 -3.55
N GLY A 77 -0.99 8.84 -4.60
CA GLY A 77 -1.34 8.47 -5.97
C GLY A 77 -1.22 6.97 -6.25
N ARG A 78 -0.17 6.31 -5.71
CA ARG A 78 0.01 4.86 -5.85
C ARG A 78 -1.06 4.05 -5.12
N HIS A 79 -1.52 4.52 -3.97
CA HIS A 79 -2.60 3.91 -3.22
C HIS A 79 -3.93 3.99 -3.97
N ASP A 80 -4.28 5.16 -4.48
CA ASP A 80 -5.52 5.37 -5.23
C ASP A 80 -5.54 4.54 -6.53
N ALA A 81 -4.39 4.48 -7.22
CA ALA A 81 -4.22 3.62 -8.37
C ALA A 81 -4.41 2.13 -8.01
N ALA A 82 -3.84 1.67 -6.89
CA ALA A 82 -3.95 0.29 -6.45
C ALA A 82 -5.39 -0.10 -6.07
N ILE A 83 -6.13 0.76 -5.35
CA ILE A 83 -7.55 0.54 -5.05
C ILE A 83 -8.38 0.51 -6.34
N THR A 84 -8.07 1.39 -7.30
CA THR A 84 -8.78 1.42 -8.58
C THR A 84 -8.58 0.11 -9.33
N VAL A 85 -7.34 -0.36 -9.47
CA VAL A 85 -7.03 -1.63 -10.15
C VAL A 85 -7.73 -2.81 -9.46
N TRP A 86 -7.68 -2.88 -8.13
CA TRP A 86 -8.36 -3.92 -7.37
C TRP A 86 -9.88 -3.89 -7.58
N THR A 87 -10.50 -2.71 -7.46
CA THR A 87 -11.95 -2.55 -7.65
C THR A 87 -12.38 -2.95 -9.05
N LYS A 88 -11.65 -2.49 -10.08
CA LYS A 88 -11.95 -2.85 -11.48
C LYS A 88 -11.79 -4.34 -11.73
N THR A 89 -10.76 -4.97 -11.17
CA THR A 89 -10.54 -6.42 -11.29
C THR A 89 -11.69 -7.21 -10.62
N LEU A 90 -12.10 -6.78 -9.44
CA LEU A 90 -13.22 -7.39 -8.70
C LEU A 90 -14.54 -7.27 -9.48
N ASP A 91 -14.79 -6.12 -10.11
CA ASP A 91 -15.98 -5.89 -10.90
C ASP A 91 -16.02 -6.79 -12.14
N LEU A 92 -14.88 -6.97 -12.82
CA LEU A 92 -14.76 -7.90 -13.94
C LEU A 92 -14.99 -9.36 -13.50
N MET A 93 -14.47 -9.76 -12.32
CA MET A 93 -14.73 -11.10 -11.78
C MET A 93 -16.20 -11.32 -11.44
N ARG A 94 -16.86 -10.33 -10.84
CA ARG A 94 -18.29 -10.37 -10.54
C ARG A 94 -19.15 -10.46 -11.79
N LEU A 95 -18.81 -9.68 -12.82
CA LEU A 95 -19.47 -9.74 -14.12
C LEU A 95 -19.31 -11.14 -14.76
N ALA A 96 -18.10 -11.69 -14.74
CA ALA A 96 -17.83 -13.03 -15.28
C ALA A 96 -18.55 -14.15 -14.50
N ALA A 97 -18.80 -13.95 -13.21
CA ALA A 97 -19.56 -14.87 -12.36
C ALA A 97 -21.09 -14.69 -12.48
N GLY A 98 -21.58 -13.75 -13.31
CA GLY A 98 -23.01 -13.50 -13.49
C GLY A 98 -23.68 -12.79 -12.32
N SER A 99 -22.90 -12.15 -11.43
CA SER A 99 -23.40 -11.38 -10.28
C SER A 99 -23.04 -9.90 -10.41
N PRO A 100 -23.67 -9.15 -11.34
CA PRO A 100 -23.50 -7.70 -11.42
C PRO A 100 -24.06 -7.02 -10.17
N ARG A 101 -23.55 -5.82 -9.87
CA ARG A 101 -23.92 -5.00 -8.71
C ARG A 101 -25.40 -4.65 -8.66
#